data_AF-B4QG56-F1
#
_entry.id   AF-B4QG56-F1
#
_cell.length_a   1.000
_cell.length_b   1.000
_cell.length_c   1.000
_cell.angle_alpha   90.00
_cell.angle_beta   90.00
_cell.angle_gamma   90.00
#
_symmetry.space_group_name_H-M   'P 1'
#
loop_
_entity.id
_entity.type
_entity.pdbx_description
1 polymer ?
#
loop_
_entity_poly.entity_id
_entity_poly.type
_entity_poly.pdbx_seq_one_letter_code
_entity_poly.pdbx_strand_id
1 'polypeptide(L)'
;MLQQGIRQAERREEGYELKLLGHYQGNASDALRTHDKMKFSTYDRDNDAFTHMNCAEHHQGAWWYDFCSRSNLNGRYFKGEVDNPQSIYWEPWYSFRSLKSVQMLIRPKSQLELKDLPRRRRPPG
;
A
#
# COMPACT_ATOMS: atom_id res chain seq x y z
N MET A 1 15.40 -2.89 -3.02
CA MET A 1 14.86 -2.80 -1.65
C MET A 1 13.98 -1.56 -1.61
N LEU A 2 12.70 -1.70 -1.28
CA LEU A 2 11.76 -0.58 -1.18
C LEU A 2 12.08 0.21 0.09
N GLN A 3 12.46 1.48 -0.01
CA GLN A 3 12.52 2.38 1.13
C GLN A 3 11.51 3.51 0.94
N GLN A 4 10.33 3.29 1.50
CA GLN A 4 9.41 4.37 1.85
C GLN A 4 9.24 4.32 3.36
N GLY A 5 9.28 5.48 4.02
CA GLY A 5 8.90 5.53 5.42
C GLY A 5 7.41 5.23 5.53
N ILE A 6 7.03 4.33 6.42
CA ILE A 6 5.62 4.10 6.76
C ILE A 6 5.48 4.54 8.22
N ARG A 7 4.57 5.48 8.49
CA ARG A 7 4.08 5.70 9.86
C ARG A 7 3.09 4.58 10.15
N GLN A 8 3.25 3.91 11.29
CA GLN A 8 2.38 2.79 11.67
C GLN A 8 0.92 3.20 11.50
N ALA A 9 0.09 2.30 10.96
CA ALA A 9 -1.34 2.46 10.88
C ALA A 9 -1.89 2.35 12.31
N GLU A 10 -2.29 3.47 12.91
CA GLU A 10 -2.23 3.56 14.37
C GLU A 10 -3.42 2.90 15.08
N ARG A 11 -4.64 2.82 14.50
CA ARG A 11 -5.83 2.34 15.21
C ARG A 11 -6.96 1.80 14.33
N ARG A 12 -7.78 0.88 14.89
CA ARG A 12 -8.98 0.30 14.26
C ARG A 12 -10.02 1.36 13.91
N GLU A 13 -10.21 2.35 14.78
CA GLU A 13 -11.19 3.43 14.60
C GLU A 13 -10.83 4.33 13.41
N GLU A 14 -9.54 4.40 13.06
CA GLU A 14 -9.04 5.13 11.90
C GLU A 14 -9.04 4.28 10.62
N GLY A 15 -9.47 3.02 10.69
CA GLY A 15 -9.46 2.09 9.56
C GLY A 15 -8.04 1.72 9.09
N TYR A 16 -7.06 1.78 10.00
CA TYR A 16 -5.65 1.49 9.71
C TYR A 16 -5.09 2.26 8.51
N GLU A 17 -5.42 3.56 8.39
CA GLU A 17 -4.97 4.44 7.31
C GLU A 17 -3.45 4.36 7.06
N LEU A 18 -3.04 4.14 5.81
CA LEU A 18 -1.63 4.18 5.41
C LEU A 18 -1.14 5.63 5.39
N LYS A 19 -0.04 5.92 6.09
CA LYS A 19 0.60 7.23 6.10
C LYS A 19 2.04 7.08 5.67
N LEU A 20 2.34 7.45 4.42
CA LEU A 20 3.70 7.43 3.91
C LEU A 20 4.49 8.65 4.42
N LEU A 21 5.76 8.41 4.76
CA LEU A 21 6.70 9.40 5.26
C LEU A 21 7.84 9.58 4.26
N GLY A 22 8.08 10.82 3.88
CA GLY A 22 9.20 11.22 3.02
C GLY A 22 9.02 10.84 1.55
N HIS A 23 10.13 10.89 0.83
CA HIS A 23 10.20 10.59 -0.60
C HIS A 23 10.61 9.13 -0.82
N TYR A 24 10.06 8.53 -1.87
CA TYR A 24 10.43 7.19 -2.29
C TYR A 24 11.89 7.14 -2.74
N GLN A 25 12.58 6.08 -2.34
CA GLN A 25 13.91 5.73 -2.85
C GLN A 25 13.97 4.22 -3.13
N GLY A 26 14.49 3.88 -4.31
CA GLY A 26 14.63 2.49 -4.75
C GLY A 26 14.45 2.32 -6.25
N ASN A 27 14.59 1.08 -6.72
CA ASN A 27 14.53 0.71 -8.14
C ASN A 27 13.20 0.10 -8.60
N ALA A 28 12.26 -0.17 -7.69
CA ALA A 28 11.03 -0.89 -8.00
C ALA A 28 9.86 -0.01 -8.45
N SER A 29 10.04 1.30 -8.72
CA SER A 29 8.99 2.33 -8.87
C SER A 29 8.14 2.61 -7.61
N ASP A 30 7.50 3.80 -7.55
CA ASP A 30 6.67 4.24 -6.43
C ASP A 30 5.19 3.79 -6.59
N ALA A 31 4.93 2.47 -6.54
CA ALA A 31 3.55 1.97 -6.63
C ALA A 31 2.76 2.14 -5.32
N LEU A 32 3.43 2.36 -4.19
CA LEU A 32 2.77 2.61 -2.90
C LEU A 32 2.15 4.01 -2.80
N ARG A 33 2.59 4.98 -3.61
CA ARG A 33 2.12 6.37 -3.52
C ARG A 33 0.62 6.53 -3.67
N THR A 34 0.00 5.76 -4.57
CA THR A 34 -1.45 5.83 -4.84
C THR A 34 -2.28 5.38 -3.63
N HIS A 35 -1.67 4.58 -2.76
CA HIS A 35 -2.28 4.07 -1.53
C HIS A 35 -2.14 5.03 -0.33
N ASP A 36 -1.45 6.17 -0.47
CA ASP A 36 -1.29 7.12 0.63
C ASP A 36 -2.64 7.64 1.12
N LYS A 37 -2.86 7.58 2.43
CA LYS A 37 -4.10 7.94 3.13
C LYS A 37 -5.32 7.07 2.82
N MET A 38 -5.12 5.96 2.11
CA MET A 38 -6.19 4.97 1.97
C MET A 38 -6.34 4.19 3.28
N LYS A 39 -7.58 3.81 3.58
CA LYS A 39 -7.90 2.91 4.68
C LYS A 39 -7.69 1.47 4.23
N PHE A 40 -7.49 0.59 5.19
CA PHE A 40 -7.29 -0.82 4.91
C PHE A 40 -8.65 -1.47 4.60
N SER A 41 -8.76 -2.15 3.46
CA SER A 41 -9.96 -2.88 3.05
C SER A 41 -9.73 -4.38 3.06
N THR A 42 -10.76 -5.12 3.44
CA THR A 42 -10.84 -6.59 3.45
C THR A 42 -12.13 -7.01 2.75
N TYR A 43 -12.26 -8.30 2.43
CA TYR A 43 -13.46 -8.83 1.76
C TYR A 43 -14.76 -8.55 2.54
N ASP A 44 -14.69 -8.46 3.87
CA ASP A 44 -15.81 -8.20 4.79
C ASP A 44 -15.92 -6.74 5.24
N ARG A 45 -14.96 -5.89 4.84
CA ARG A 45 -14.92 -4.48 5.23
C ARG A 45 -14.34 -3.62 4.11
N ASP A 46 -15.24 -3.15 3.24
CA ASP A 46 -14.91 -2.25 2.16
C ASP A 46 -14.68 -0.81 2.67
N ASN A 47 -13.44 -0.33 2.53
CA ASN A 47 -13.06 1.06 2.77
C ASN A 47 -12.31 1.64 1.55
N ASP A 48 -12.43 1.02 0.38
CA ASP A 48 -11.73 1.47 -0.81
C ASP A 48 -12.43 2.67 -1.46
N ALA A 49 -11.79 3.31 -2.43
CA ALA A 49 -12.33 4.50 -3.07
C ALA A 49 -13.24 4.16 -4.27
N PHE A 50 -13.38 2.88 -4.63
CA PHE A 50 -14.11 2.46 -5.82
C PHE A 50 -15.51 1.98 -5.48
N THR A 51 -16.49 2.86 -5.72
CA THR A 51 -17.89 2.64 -5.31
C THR A 51 -18.64 1.52 -6.05
N HIS A 52 -18.06 0.94 -7.10
CA HIS A 52 -18.75 -0.04 -7.95
C HIS A 52 -18.42 -1.49 -7.63
N MET A 53 -17.38 -1.77 -6.86
CA MET A 53 -17.00 -3.13 -6.45
C MET A 53 -16.09 -3.10 -5.22
N ASN A 54 -16.10 -4.18 -4.43
CA ASN A 54 -15.12 -4.38 -3.37
C ASN A 54 -13.79 -4.86 -3.97
N CYS A 55 -12.77 -4.02 -3.93
CA CYS A 55 -11.46 -4.32 -4.51
C CYS A 55 -10.74 -5.45 -3.75
N ALA A 56 -10.93 -5.55 -2.44
CA ALA A 56 -10.33 -6.63 -1.65
C ALA A 56 -10.89 -8.01 -2.02
N GLU A 57 -12.18 -8.08 -2.34
CA GLU A 57 -12.83 -9.30 -2.85
C GLU A 57 -12.31 -9.67 -4.25
N HIS A 58 -12.23 -8.71 -5.15
CA HIS A 58 -11.82 -8.95 -6.54
C HIS A 58 -10.34 -9.33 -6.66
N HIS A 59 -9.47 -8.60 -5.97
CA HIS A 59 -8.02 -8.82 -5.97
C HIS A 59 -7.57 -9.90 -4.97
N GLN A 60 -8.50 -10.52 -4.23
CA GLN A 60 -8.22 -11.63 -3.30
C GLN A 60 -7.07 -11.30 -2.32
N GLY A 61 -7.07 -10.07 -1.81
CA GLY A 61 -6.04 -9.56 -0.91
C GLY A 61 -6.61 -8.48 0.00
N ALA A 62 -5.93 -8.26 1.13
CA ALA A 62 -6.26 -7.18 2.05
C ALA A 62 -5.21 -6.09 1.91
N TRP A 63 -5.63 -4.87 1.55
CA TRP A 63 -4.71 -3.80 1.17
C TRP A 63 -5.33 -2.42 1.39
N TRP A 64 -4.49 -1.40 1.26
CA TRP A 64 -4.91 0.01 1.27
C TRP A 64 -5.44 0.43 -0.10
N TYR A 65 -6.52 -0.19 -0.56
CA TYR A 65 -7.05 0.00 -1.91
C TYR A 65 -7.54 1.44 -2.14
N ASP A 66 -7.22 2.01 -3.31
CA ASP A 66 -7.72 3.30 -3.81
C ASP A 66 -8.84 3.04 -4.84
N PHE A 67 -8.68 3.43 -6.11
CA PHE A 67 -9.45 2.89 -7.23
C PHE A 67 -8.93 1.49 -7.56
N CYS A 68 -9.15 0.58 -6.61
CA CYS A 68 -8.44 -0.67 -6.43
C CYS A 68 -6.94 -0.49 -6.18
N SER A 69 -6.06 -0.89 -7.11
CA SER A 69 -4.65 -0.98 -6.73
C SER A 69 -3.63 -1.05 -7.88
N ARG A 70 -2.49 -0.41 -7.65
CA ARG A 70 -1.25 -0.58 -8.43
C ARG A 70 -0.23 -1.54 -7.79
N SER A 71 -0.50 -2.04 -6.59
CA SER A 71 0.32 -3.05 -5.92
C SER A 71 -0.50 -3.89 -4.96
N ASN A 72 -0.37 -5.21 -4.98
CA ASN A 72 -1.00 -6.06 -3.98
C ASN A 72 0.04 -7.03 -3.43
N LEU A 73 0.72 -6.64 -2.35
CA LEU A 73 1.72 -7.52 -1.73
C LEU A 73 1.08 -8.61 -0.85
N ASN A 74 -0.21 -8.48 -0.57
CA ASN A 74 -1.03 -9.43 0.20
C ASN A 74 -1.97 -10.26 -0.71
N GLY A 75 -1.70 -10.29 -2.02
CA GLY A 75 -2.45 -11.09 -2.97
C GLY A 75 -2.14 -12.58 -2.83
N ARG A 76 -2.85 -13.38 -3.63
CA ARG A 76 -2.68 -14.83 -3.69
C ARG A 76 -1.29 -15.20 -4.21
N TYR A 77 -0.62 -16.12 -3.52
CA TYR A 77 0.60 -16.73 -4.01
C TYR A 77 0.28 -17.80 -5.07
N PHE A 78 1.00 -17.76 -6.19
CA PHE A 78 0.91 -18.76 -7.25
C PHE A 78 2.24 -19.53 -7.37
N LYS A 79 2.17 -20.86 -7.53
CA LYS A 79 3.34 -21.75 -7.62
C LYS A 79 4.08 -21.66 -8.98
N GLY A 80 3.70 -20.73 -9.84
CA GLY A 80 4.28 -20.47 -11.15
C GLY A 80 3.99 -19.03 -11.58
N GLU A 81 4.63 -18.56 -12.65
CA GLU A 81 4.37 -17.23 -13.19
C GLU A 81 2.97 -17.18 -13.79
N VAL A 82 2.12 -16.31 -13.25
CA VAL A 82 0.80 -16.00 -13.79
C VAL A 82 0.65 -14.49 -13.90
N ASP A 83 -0.06 -14.02 -14.92
CA ASP A 83 -0.49 -12.63 -15.03
C ASP A 83 -1.95 -12.54 -14.56
N ASN A 84 -2.13 -12.15 -13.29
CA ASN A 84 -3.44 -12.18 -12.65
C ASN A 84 -3.54 -11.08 -11.58
N PRO A 85 -4.58 -10.23 -11.60
CA PRO A 85 -4.76 -9.16 -10.61
C PRO A 85 -4.96 -9.64 -9.18
N GLN A 86 -5.24 -10.93 -8.98
CA GLN A 86 -5.32 -11.57 -7.68
C GLN A 86 -3.96 -11.95 -7.09
N SER A 87 -2.88 -11.86 -7.86
CA SER A 87 -1.57 -12.31 -7.46
C SER A 87 -0.85 -11.34 -6.51
N ILE A 88 0.30 -11.75 -6.00
CA ILE A 88 1.25 -10.83 -5.39
C ILE A 88 1.92 -10.03 -6.50
N TYR A 89 1.59 -8.75 -6.68
CA TYR A 89 2.08 -7.97 -7.83
C TYR A 89 2.56 -6.55 -7.50
N TRP A 90 3.32 -5.98 -8.44
CA TRP A 90 3.77 -4.60 -8.44
C TRP A 90 3.70 -4.03 -9.86
N GLU A 91 2.57 -3.40 -10.18
CA GLU A 91 2.13 -3.11 -11.56
C GLU A 91 3.12 -2.28 -12.38
N PRO A 92 3.69 -1.17 -11.88
CA PRO A 92 4.52 -0.33 -12.73
C PRO A 92 5.89 -0.97 -13.03
N TRP A 93 6.26 -2.04 -12.33
CA TRP A 93 7.49 -2.79 -12.61
C TRP A 93 7.21 -4.05 -13.43
N TYR A 94 6.16 -4.80 -13.10
CA TYR A 94 5.96 -6.16 -13.60
C TYR A 94 4.50 -6.50 -13.92
N SER A 95 3.63 -5.51 -14.14
CA SER A 95 2.20 -5.71 -14.37
C SER A 95 1.57 -6.52 -13.23
N PHE A 96 0.55 -7.34 -13.51
CA PHE A 96 -0.03 -8.29 -12.58
C PHE A 96 0.68 -9.65 -12.56
N ARG A 97 1.94 -9.70 -13.01
CA ARG A 97 2.72 -10.94 -12.94
C ARG A 97 3.09 -11.27 -11.50
N SER A 98 2.80 -12.51 -11.11
CA SER A 98 2.98 -12.99 -9.75
C SER A 98 4.44 -12.97 -9.32
N LEU A 99 4.73 -12.23 -8.26
CA LEU A 99 6.02 -12.19 -7.59
C LEU A 99 6.25 -13.47 -6.76
N LYS A 100 7.48 -13.98 -6.79
CA LYS A 100 7.87 -15.20 -6.07
C LYS A 100 8.04 -14.98 -4.56
N SER A 101 8.43 -13.78 -4.16
CA SER A 101 8.69 -13.42 -2.77
C SER A 101 8.62 -11.91 -2.58
N VAL A 102 8.05 -11.47 -1.47
CA VAL A 102 7.98 -10.06 -1.08
C VAL A 102 8.25 -9.94 0.41
N GLN A 103 8.79 -8.80 0.83
CA GLN A 103 9.02 -8.51 2.24
C GLN A 103 8.75 -7.02 2.48
N MET A 104 7.91 -6.73 3.47
CA MET A 104 7.68 -5.38 3.97
C MET A 104 8.40 -5.21 5.30
N LEU A 105 9.32 -4.25 5.37
CA LEU A 105 10.11 -3.97 6.55
C LEU A 105 9.97 -2.47 6.88
N ILE A 106 9.84 -2.15 8.16
CA ILE A 106 9.83 -0.77 8.66
C ILE A 106 11.06 -0.52 9.50
N ARG A 107 11.62 0.70 9.39
CA ARG A 107 12.70 1.18 10.25
C ARG A 107 12.24 2.44 10.97
N PRO A 108 12.37 2.52 12.31
CA PRO A 108 12.11 3.74 13.04
C PRO A 108 12.93 4.91 12.47
N LYS A 109 12.29 6.06 12.26
CA LYS A 109 12.97 7.29 11.92
C LYS A 109 13.47 7.95 13.20
N SER A 110 14.71 8.46 13.18
CA SER A 110 15.23 9.22 14.30
C SER A 110 14.42 10.52 14.48
N GLN A 111 14.43 11.08 15.70
CA GLN A 111 13.74 12.35 15.94
C GLN A 111 14.28 13.52 15.10
N LEU A 112 15.55 13.46 14.69
CA LEU A 112 16.14 14.45 13.78
C LEU A 112 15.53 14.32 12.38
N GLU A 113 15.51 13.11 11.81
CA GLU A 113 14.92 12.88 10.48
C GLU A 113 13.41 13.17 10.44
N LEU A 114 12.68 12.99 11.55
CA LEU A 114 11.26 13.34 11.64
C LEU A 114 11.02 14.86 11.59
N LYS A 115 11.95 15.67 12.11
CA LYS A 115 11.85 17.14 12.10
C LYS A 115 12.11 17.74 10.72
N ASP A 116 12.92 17.05 9.92
CA ASP A 116 13.26 17.44 8.54
C ASP A 116 12.20 17.02 7.52
N LEU A 117 11.21 16.21 7.93
CA LEU A 117 10.05 15.92 7.08
C LEU A 117 9.19 17.18 6.89
N PRO A 118 8.63 17.39 5.69
CA PRO A 118 7.71 18.50 5.44
C PRO A 118 6.59 18.52 6.49
N ARG A 119 6.52 19.59 7.29
CA ARG A 119 5.45 19.77 8.27
C ARG A 119 4.11 19.84 7.54
N ARG A 120 3.14 19.01 7.95
CA ARG A 120 1.77 19.06 7.41
C ARG A 120 1.20 20.48 7.62
N ARG A 121 0.63 21.07 6.55
CA ARG A 121 -0.29 22.20 6.72
C ARG A 121 -1.52 21.66 7.45
N ARG A 122 -1.88 22.27 8.57
CA ARG A 122 -3.10 21.94 9.30
C ARG A 122 -4.29 22.29 8.38
N PRO A 123 -5.29 21.41 8.19
CA PRO A 123 -6.50 21.80 7.46
C PRO A 123 -7.15 23.01 8.15
N PRO A 124 -7.73 23.97 7.41
CA PRO A 124 -8.61 24.96 8.02
C PRO A 124 -9.79 24.22 8.67
N GLY A 125 -10.10 24.59 9.91
CA GLY A 125 -11.25 24.08 10.67
C GLY A 125 -12.55 24.75 10.29
#